data_AF-A0A231NQR2-F1
#
_entry.id   AF-A0A231NQR2-F1
#
_cell.length_a   1.000
_cell.length_b   1.000
_cell.length_c   1.000
_cell.angle_alpha   90.00
_cell.angle_beta   90.00
_cell.angle_gamma   90.00
#
_symmetry.space_group_name_H-M   'P 1'
#
loop_
_entity.id
_entity.type
_entity.pdbx_description
1 polymer ?
#
loop_
_entity_poly.entity_id
_entity_poly.type
_entity_poly.pdbx_seq_one_letter_code
_entity_poly.pdbx_strand_id
1 'polypeptide(L)'
;MLYHSELNLISQLAALNLPVEPSRLPDYSVGEMVAALLQNVNNLQGDCAMSAAEWDQSLHLMMANPHLTALKVLAYTNQPENGLVAYCFSDVIPHSGIIAFRGTTGIGWIDNIQGGFVTDTPQQLKALEFYRAVDAAFDMEHYTLTGHSKGGNNGQYITVVAGRKISRCVTFNSQGFSAEFIRKYATEIIANQDKIIAYESAWDVVNILLNSIAGKRIVVGNESKLPHNNHPPNRLLDQHGEIRNLDMRHPFYAGFQNFTVTLTQIASKAKQQLEKTRTTKK
;
A
#
# COMPACT_ATOMS: atom_id res chain seq x y z
N MET A 1 -11.59 13.36 8.70
CA MET A 1 -11.05 12.39 7.71
C MET A 1 -9.79 12.98 7.11
N LEU A 2 -8.72 12.20 6.97
CA LEU A 2 -7.50 12.69 6.31
C LEU A 2 -7.69 12.90 4.80
N TYR A 3 -7.01 13.91 4.25
CA TYR A 3 -6.82 14.11 2.82
C TYR A 3 -5.94 13.01 2.20
N HIS A 4 -5.95 12.90 0.87
CA HIS A 4 -5.15 11.88 0.18
C HIS A 4 -3.64 12.17 0.27
N SER A 5 -3.22 13.43 0.28
CA SER A 5 -1.84 13.84 0.56
C SER A 5 -1.38 13.40 1.97
N GLU A 6 -2.24 13.58 2.97
CA GLU A 6 -2.00 13.12 4.33
C GLU A 6 -1.89 11.59 4.44
N LEU A 7 -2.72 10.85 3.70
CA LEU A 7 -2.58 9.38 3.61
C LEU A 7 -1.28 8.96 2.91
N ASN A 8 -0.80 9.74 1.92
CA ASN A 8 0.50 9.49 1.31
C ASN A 8 1.60 9.62 2.38
N LEU A 9 1.61 10.71 3.15
CA LEU A 9 2.55 10.90 4.26
C LEU A 9 2.47 9.76 5.29
N ILE A 10 1.27 9.32 5.69
CA ILE A 10 1.12 8.14 6.57
C ILE A 10 1.70 6.87 5.95
N SER A 11 1.53 6.66 4.63
CA SER A 11 2.15 5.52 3.94
C SER A 11 3.68 5.58 3.91
N GLN A 12 4.26 6.79 3.87
CA GLN A 12 5.71 6.99 4.00
C GLN A 12 6.18 6.69 5.42
N LEU A 13 5.45 7.16 6.44
CA LEU A 13 5.76 6.91 7.84
C LEU A 13 5.77 5.40 8.15
N ALA A 14 4.82 4.65 7.56
CA ALA A 14 4.77 3.19 7.67
C ALA A 14 5.98 2.47 7.03
N ALA A 15 6.77 3.17 6.20
CA ALA A 15 8.02 2.67 5.63
C ALA A 15 9.25 2.86 6.54
N LEU A 16 9.05 3.35 7.76
CA LEU A 16 10.07 3.45 8.81
C LEU A 16 9.72 2.50 9.96
N ASN A 17 10.75 2.09 10.72
CA ASN A 17 10.56 1.29 11.92
C ASN A 17 10.00 2.14 13.06
N LEU A 18 9.21 1.51 13.95
CA LEU A 18 8.68 2.16 15.14
C LEU A 18 9.87 2.55 16.04
N PRO A 19 10.08 3.84 16.36
CA PRO A 19 11.24 4.31 17.12
C PRO A 19 11.06 4.17 18.63
N VAL A 20 10.09 3.35 19.06
CA VAL A 20 9.70 3.20 20.46
C VAL A 20 9.24 1.77 20.73
N GLU A 21 9.33 1.34 21.99
CA GLU A 21 8.79 0.05 22.41
C GLU A 21 7.26 0.00 22.26
N PRO A 22 6.68 -1.13 21.78
CA PRO A 22 5.24 -1.27 21.58
C PRO A 22 4.38 -1.01 22.83
N SER A 23 4.94 -1.12 24.03
CA SER A 23 4.24 -0.85 25.30
C SER A 23 3.78 0.61 25.45
N ARG A 24 4.31 1.55 24.64
CA ARG A 24 3.92 2.97 24.67
C ARG A 24 2.70 3.32 23.81
N LEU A 25 2.18 2.38 23.03
CA LEU A 25 1.33 2.68 21.88
C LEU A 25 -0.09 3.24 22.12
N PRO A 26 -0.85 3.01 23.22
CA PRO A 26 -2.14 3.69 23.29
C PRO A 26 -1.98 5.22 23.40
N ASP A 27 -0.90 5.70 24.03
CA ASP A 27 -0.68 7.13 24.26
C ASP A 27 0.29 7.78 23.27
N TYR A 28 1.10 6.98 22.54
CA TYR A 28 2.10 7.49 21.61
C TYR A 28 1.46 8.10 20.36
N SER A 29 1.72 9.39 20.16
CA SER A 29 1.23 10.13 19.00
C SER A 29 2.16 10.02 17.79
N VAL A 30 1.59 10.24 16.61
CA VAL A 30 2.37 10.43 15.37
C VAL A 30 3.31 11.63 15.51
N GLY A 31 2.91 12.70 16.22
CA GLY A 31 3.80 13.83 16.51
C GLY A 31 5.06 13.41 17.28
N GLU A 32 4.92 12.59 18.32
CA GLU A 32 6.06 12.04 19.06
C GLU A 32 6.90 11.07 18.21
N MET A 33 6.25 10.28 17.34
CA MET A 33 6.94 9.39 16.38
C MET A 33 7.82 10.18 15.42
N VAL A 34 7.26 11.21 14.78
CA VAL A 34 7.97 12.07 13.84
C VAL A 34 9.11 12.81 14.55
N ALA A 35 8.89 13.31 15.77
CA ALA A 35 9.94 13.97 16.55
C ALA A 35 11.13 13.04 16.83
N ALA A 36 10.87 11.78 17.20
CA ALA A 36 11.91 10.79 17.45
C ALA A 36 12.67 10.40 16.16
N LEU A 37 11.97 10.31 15.03
CA LEU A 37 12.58 10.01 13.73
C LEU A 37 13.46 11.16 13.23
N LEU A 38 13.03 12.41 13.41
CA LEU A 38 13.81 13.60 13.03
C LEU A 38 15.16 13.67 13.74
N GLN A 39 15.25 13.23 15.00
CA GLN A 39 16.52 13.17 15.73
C GLN A 39 17.56 12.25 15.07
N ASN A 40 17.11 11.29 14.26
CA ASN A 40 17.95 10.30 13.60
C ASN A 40 17.81 10.34 12.06
N VAL A 41 17.35 11.44 11.48
CA VAL A 41 16.95 11.53 10.06
C VAL A 41 18.04 11.10 9.08
N ASN A 42 19.31 11.41 9.39
CA ASN A 42 20.47 11.05 8.57
C ASN A 42 20.75 9.54 8.52
N ASN A 43 20.19 8.78 9.46
CA ASN A 43 20.41 7.34 9.61
C ASN A 43 19.15 6.52 9.27
N LEU A 44 18.07 7.16 8.82
CA LEU A 44 16.84 6.47 8.48
C LEU A 44 17.06 5.55 7.28
N GLN A 45 17.00 4.25 7.52
CA GLN A 45 16.94 3.22 6.50
C GLN A 45 15.47 2.83 6.31
N GLY A 46 14.83 3.41 5.30
CA GLY A 46 13.47 3.08 4.88
C GLY A 46 13.48 2.28 3.58
N ASP A 47 12.43 1.48 3.36
CA ASP A 47 12.36 0.55 2.22
C ASP A 47 11.79 1.17 0.93
N CYS A 48 11.63 2.51 0.90
CA CYS A 48 11.01 3.22 -0.21
C CYS A 48 11.97 4.15 -0.97
N ALA A 49 13.28 3.91 -0.86
CA ALA A 49 14.35 4.58 -1.62
C ALA A 49 14.33 6.11 -1.54
N MET A 50 13.98 6.65 -0.36
CA MET A 50 14.09 8.07 -0.05
C MET A 50 15.43 8.38 0.60
N SER A 51 16.08 9.45 0.16
CA SER A 51 17.29 10.00 0.78
C SER A 51 17.01 10.65 2.13
N ALA A 52 18.06 10.89 2.93
CA ALA A 52 17.92 11.59 4.21
C ALA A 52 17.25 12.97 4.08
N ALA A 53 17.56 13.72 3.01
CA ALA A 53 16.93 15.02 2.75
C ALA A 53 15.44 14.90 2.41
N GLU A 54 15.05 13.86 1.67
CA GLU A 54 13.64 13.60 1.35
C GLU A 54 12.86 13.14 2.59
N TRP A 55 13.50 12.36 3.46
CA TRP A 55 12.93 12.01 4.76
C TRP A 55 12.75 13.24 5.63
N ASP A 56 13.78 14.08 5.73
CA ASP A 56 13.72 15.33 6.49
C ASP A 56 12.55 16.21 6.03
N GLN A 57 12.42 16.44 4.73
CA GLN A 57 11.30 17.21 4.17
C GLN A 57 9.95 16.59 4.55
N SER A 58 9.78 15.28 4.35
CA SER A 58 8.51 14.60 4.55
C SER A 58 8.11 14.57 6.03
N LEU A 59 9.07 14.37 6.93
CA LEU A 59 8.86 14.41 8.38
C LEU A 59 8.53 15.83 8.86
N HIS A 60 9.14 16.88 8.30
CA HIS A 60 8.75 18.26 8.60
C HIS A 60 7.34 18.60 8.10
N LEU A 61 6.93 18.12 6.93
CA LEU A 61 5.55 18.25 6.45
C LEU A 61 4.55 17.58 7.41
N MET A 62 4.89 16.38 7.93
CA MET A 62 4.06 15.71 8.93
C MET A 62 4.01 16.49 10.25
N MET A 63 5.16 16.97 10.74
CA MET A 63 5.25 17.72 11.99
C MET A 63 4.45 19.04 11.96
N ALA A 64 4.40 19.69 10.80
CA ALA A 64 3.63 20.91 10.59
C ALA A 64 2.12 20.67 10.43
N ASN A 65 1.67 19.42 10.30
CA ASN A 65 0.27 19.08 10.05
C ASN A 65 -0.45 18.61 11.35
N PRO A 66 -1.35 19.42 11.93
CA PRO A 66 -2.02 19.08 13.18
C PRO A 66 -2.97 17.88 13.08
N HIS A 67 -3.53 17.58 11.89
CA HIS A 67 -4.34 16.39 11.68
C HIS A 67 -3.51 15.11 11.80
N LEU A 68 -2.25 15.16 11.34
CA LEU A 68 -1.34 14.03 11.41
C LEU A 68 -0.74 13.89 12.81
N THR A 69 -0.21 14.97 13.40
CA THR A 69 0.46 14.88 14.70
C THR A 69 -0.46 14.46 15.84
N ALA A 70 -1.77 14.72 15.71
CA ALA A 70 -2.76 14.36 16.72
C ALA A 70 -3.12 12.86 16.74
N LEU A 71 -2.83 12.10 15.68
CA LEU A 71 -3.18 10.68 15.61
C LEU A 71 -2.38 9.87 16.63
N LYS A 72 -3.01 8.85 17.21
CA LYS A 72 -2.36 7.86 18.08
C LYS A 72 -1.96 6.64 17.28
N VAL A 73 -0.80 6.06 17.59
CA VAL A 73 -0.30 4.83 16.97
C VAL A 73 -0.83 3.64 17.77
N LEU A 74 -1.96 3.06 17.39
CA LEU A 74 -2.69 2.09 18.21
C LEU A 74 -2.08 0.67 18.19
N ALA A 75 -1.56 0.25 17.03
CA ALA A 75 -0.97 -1.07 16.89
C ALA A 75 0.16 -1.06 15.85
N TYR A 76 1.08 -2.00 16.01
CA TYR A 76 2.22 -2.19 15.13
C TYR A 76 2.57 -3.67 15.02
N THR A 77 2.98 -4.09 13.83
CA THR A 77 3.56 -5.42 13.60
C THR A 77 4.78 -5.29 12.70
N ASN A 78 5.80 -6.10 12.97
CA ASN A 78 6.99 -6.25 12.12
C ASN A 78 7.37 -7.72 12.08
N GLN A 79 7.05 -8.37 10.97
CA GLN A 79 7.21 -9.80 10.72
C GLN A 79 8.16 -10.00 9.54
N PRO A 80 9.47 -9.83 9.73
CA PRO A 80 10.45 -9.87 8.65
C PRO A 80 10.48 -11.23 7.91
N GLU A 81 10.12 -12.31 8.57
CA GLU A 81 10.04 -13.67 8.01
C GLU A 81 8.96 -13.84 6.93
N ASN A 82 7.96 -12.94 6.91
CA ASN A 82 6.90 -12.94 5.90
C ASN A 82 6.72 -11.57 5.20
N GLY A 83 7.60 -10.61 5.51
CA GLY A 83 7.65 -9.30 4.87
C GLY A 83 6.55 -8.33 5.33
N LEU A 84 5.69 -8.68 6.29
CA LEU A 84 4.66 -7.77 6.78
C LEU A 84 5.23 -6.78 7.79
N VAL A 85 5.11 -5.49 7.47
CA VAL A 85 5.14 -4.41 8.47
C VAL A 85 3.89 -3.58 8.29
N ALA A 86 3.20 -3.30 9.39
CA ALA A 86 1.96 -2.53 9.35
C ALA A 86 1.74 -1.76 10.65
N TYR A 87 1.00 -0.66 10.53
CA TYR A 87 0.60 0.20 11.62
C TYR A 87 -0.91 0.39 11.58
N CYS A 88 -1.52 0.47 12.76
CA CYS A 88 -2.85 1.04 12.93
C CYS A 88 -2.73 2.37 13.68
N PHE A 89 -3.40 3.39 13.17
CA PHE A 89 -3.54 4.69 13.80
C PHE A 89 -5.01 4.96 14.13
N SER A 90 -5.25 5.80 15.13
CA SER A 90 -6.57 6.40 15.33
C SER A 90 -6.94 7.26 14.12
N ASP A 91 -8.23 7.52 13.92
CA ASP A 91 -8.70 8.59 13.03
C ASP A 91 -9.24 9.76 13.87
N VAL A 92 -9.31 10.94 13.27
CA VAL A 92 -10.05 12.08 13.84
C VAL A 92 -11.56 11.83 13.81
N ILE A 93 -12.04 10.90 12.98
CA ILE A 93 -13.41 10.41 13.00
C ILE A 93 -13.57 9.40 14.15
N PRO A 94 -14.56 9.58 15.04
CA PRO A 94 -14.86 8.61 16.09
C PRO A 94 -15.07 7.20 15.54
N HIS A 95 -14.69 6.18 16.32
CA HIS A 95 -14.84 4.76 15.97
C HIS A 95 -14.26 4.39 14.59
N SER A 96 -13.25 5.12 14.13
CA SER A 96 -12.57 4.87 12.86
C SER A 96 -11.07 4.71 13.04
N GLY A 97 -10.45 3.88 12.20
CA GLY A 97 -9.02 3.63 12.21
C GLY A 97 -8.38 3.75 10.83
N ILE A 98 -7.09 4.06 10.82
CA ILE A 98 -6.27 4.10 9.62
C ILE A 98 -5.25 2.98 9.71
N ILE A 99 -5.22 2.09 8.73
CA ILE A 99 -4.20 1.03 8.67
C ILE A 99 -3.29 1.28 7.49
N ALA A 100 -2.00 1.43 7.78
CA ALA A 100 -0.97 1.65 6.79
C ALA A 100 -0.04 0.43 6.72
N PHE A 101 0.13 -0.10 5.51
CA PHE A 101 1.03 -1.22 5.26
C PHE A 101 2.32 -0.74 4.60
N ARG A 102 3.45 -1.24 5.08
CA ARG A 102 4.76 -1.02 4.47
C ARG A 102 4.85 -1.74 3.12
N GLY A 103 5.67 -1.18 2.23
CA GLY A 103 6.10 -1.82 1.00
C GLY A 103 6.98 -3.05 1.24
N THR A 104 7.65 -3.50 0.18
CA THR A 104 8.47 -4.73 0.21
C THR A 104 9.71 -4.54 1.06
N THR A 105 9.99 -5.48 1.97
CA THR A 105 11.28 -5.60 2.68
C THR A 105 11.94 -6.93 2.33
N GLY A 106 13.27 -6.97 2.21
CA GLY A 106 14.06 -8.21 2.06
C GLY A 106 13.50 -9.24 1.06
N ILE A 107 13.08 -10.41 1.56
CA ILE A 107 12.54 -11.54 0.76
C ILE A 107 11.20 -11.27 0.08
N GLY A 108 10.52 -10.16 0.39
CA GLY A 108 9.20 -9.84 -0.16
C GLY A 108 9.17 -9.67 -1.69
N TRP A 109 10.33 -9.55 -2.34
CA TRP A 109 10.38 -9.56 -3.81
C TRP A 109 9.95 -10.91 -4.39
N ILE A 110 10.15 -12.02 -3.65
CA ILE A 110 9.62 -13.34 -4.02
C ILE A 110 8.08 -13.34 -3.97
N ASP A 111 7.49 -12.69 -2.96
CA ASP A 111 6.03 -12.54 -2.83
C ASP A 111 5.45 -11.68 -3.98
N ASN A 112 6.19 -10.67 -4.45
CA ASN A 112 5.80 -9.89 -5.63
C ASN A 112 5.79 -10.72 -6.92
N ILE A 113 6.79 -11.59 -7.10
CA ILE A 113 6.80 -12.53 -8.23
C ILE A 113 5.62 -13.50 -8.10
N GLN A 114 5.40 -14.08 -6.91
CA GLN A 114 4.28 -14.98 -6.65
C GLN A 114 2.93 -14.31 -6.93
N GLY A 115 2.78 -13.03 -6.57
CA GLY A 115 1.57 -12.24 -6.82
C GLY A 115 1.16 -12.14 -8.29
N GLY A 116 2.05 -12.45 -9.23
CA GLY A 116 1.71 -12.60 -10.65
C GLY A 116 1.02 -13.91 -11.02
N PHE A 117 1.11 -14.94 -10.15
CA PHE A 117 0.73 -16.32 -10.46
C PHE A 117 -0.16 -17.00 -9.43
N VAL A 118 -0.24 -16.48 -8.21
CA VAL A 118 -1.09 -17.05 -7.14
C VAL A 118 -2.30 -16.18 -6.88
N THR A 119 -3.31 -16.74 -6.23
CA THR A 119 -4.48 -15.97 -5.80
C THR A 119 -4.15 -15.11 -4.59
N ASP A 120 -3.78 -15.73 -3.47
CA ASP A 120 -3.50 -15.07 -2.21
C ASP A 120 -2.01 -15.23 -1.91
N THR A 121 -1.28 -14.13 -1.72
CA THR A 121 0.14 -14.20 -1.35
C THR A 121 0.31 -14.36 0.16
N PRO A 122 1.39 -15.00 0.64
CA PRO A 122 1.68 -15.09 2.07
C PRO A 122 1.61 -13.75 2.79
N GLN A 123 2.15 -12.67 2.22
CA GLN A 123 2.11 -11.35 2.85
C GLN A 123 0.68 -10.77 2.90
N GLN A 124 -0.14 -10.99 1.87
CA GLN A 124 -1.55 -10.56 1.87
C GLN A 124 -2.36 -11.25 2.98
N LEU A 125 -2.13 -12.54 3.20
CA LEU A 125 -2.78 -13.30 4.27
C LEU A 125 -2.37 -12.77 5.65
N LYS A 126 -1.08 -12.44 5.84
CA LYS A 126 -0.60 -11.82 7.08
C LYS A 126 -1.15 -10.43 7.29
N ALA A 127 -1.28 -9.62 6.23
CA ALA A 127 -1.94 -8.33 6.30
C ALA A 127 -3.41 -8.45 6.73
N LEU A 128 -4.13 -9.46 6.22
CA LEU A 128 -5.50 -9.75 6.63
C LEU A 128 -5.60 -10.22 8.10
N GLU A 129 -4.66 -11.05 8.56
CA GLU A 129 -4.56 -11.42 9.98
C GLU A 129 -4.36 -10.20 10.87
N PHE A 130 -3.46 -9.29 10.50
CA PHE A 130 -3.24 -8.04 11.25
C PHE A 130 -4.49 -7.17 11.29
N TYR A 131 -5.17 -6.97 10.15
CA TYR A 131 -6.45 -6.25 10.10
C TYR A 131 -7.50 -6.86 11.04
N ARG A 132 -7.65 -8.19 11.05
CA ARG A 132 -8.61 -8.87 11.94
C ARG A 132 -8.23 -8.74 13.41
N ALA A 133 -6.94 -8.77 13.74
CA ALA A 133 -6.47 -8.55 15.11
C ALA A 133 -6.78 -7.12 15.58
N VAL A 134 -6.57 -6.12 14.71
CA VAL A 134 -6.94 -4.72 14.98
C VAL A 134 -8.46 -4.58 15.13
N ASP A 135 -9.26 -5.18 14.24
CA ASP A 135 -10.72 -5.16 14.31
C ASP A 135 -11.26 -5.77 15.61
N ALA A 136 -10.68 -6.90 16.04
CA ALA A 136 -11.06 -7.54 17.29
C ALA A 136 -10.63 -6.74 18.54
N ALA A 137 -9.50 -6.03 18.46
CA ALA A 137 -8.94 -5.30 19.61
C ALA A 137 -9.63 -3.94 19.85
N PHE A 138 -10.03 -3.24 18.79
CA PHE A 138 -10.53 -1.86 18.88
C PHE A 138 -12.00 -1.69 18.47
N ASP A 139 -12.63 -2.74 17.91
CA ASP A 139 -14.02 -2.77 17.41
C ASP A 139 -14.48 -1.48 16.73
N MET A 140 -13.67 -0.99 15.79
CA MET A 140 -14.00 0.22 15.05
C MET A 140 -15.11 -0.08 14.04
N GLU A 141 -15.94 0.91 13.73
CA GLU A 141 -16.99 0.79 12.72
C GLU A 141 -16.43 0.88 11.29
N HIS A 142 -15.37 1.68 11.13
CA HIS A 142 -14.83 2.05 9.84
C HIS A 142 -13.30 2.05 9.78
N TYR A 143 -12.76 1.59 8.66
CA TYR A 143 -11.33 1.62 8.37
C TYR A 143 -11.02 2.36 7.07
N THR A 144 -9.97 3.18 7.12
CA THR A 144 -9.24 3.65 5.95
C THR A 144 -7.98 2.80 5.80
N LEU A 145 -7.78 2.19 4.63
CA LEU A 145 -6.55 1.48 4.33
C LEU A 145 -5.64 2.30 3.43
N THR A 146 -4.33 2.27 3.68
CA THR A 146 -3.34 2.92 2.82
C THR A 146 -2.03 2.14 2.77
N GLY A 147 -1.19 2.50 1.81
CA GLY A 147 0.11 1.88 1.62
C GLY A 147 0.74 2.23 0.28
N HIS A 148 2.05 2.10 0.25
CA HIS A 148 2.87 2.29 -0.95
C HIS A 148 3.33 0.93 -1.50
N SER A 149 3.47 0.81 -2.82
CA SER A 149 4.04 -0.39 -3.47
C SER A 149 3.28 -1.66 -3.03
N LYS A 150 3.96 -2.66 -2.48
CA LYS A 150 3.35 -3.87 -1.93
C LYS A 150 2.39 -3.60 -0.76
N GLY A 151 2.62 -2.56 0.04
CA GLY A 151 1.71 -2.15 1.10
C GLY A 151 0.36 -1.69 0.56
N GLY A 152 0.37 -0.99 -0.58
CA GLY A 152 -0.85 -0.65 -1.31
C GLY A 152 -1.61 -1.89 -1.76
N ASN A 153 -0.89 -2.89 -2.27
CA ASN A 153 -1.49 -4.16 -2.72
C ASN A 153 -2.14 -4.92 -1.55
N ASN A 154 -1.53 -4.92 -0.37
CA ASN A 154 -2.12 -5.49 0.85
C ASN A 154 -3.42 -4.77 1.25
N GLY A 155 -3.45 -3.43 1.20
CA GLY A 155 -4.65 -2.65 1.46
C GLY A 155 -5.79 -2.94 0.47
N GLN A 156 -5.47 -3.01 -0.83
CA GLN A 156 -6.44 -3.35 -1.86
C GLN A 156 -6.97 -4.78 -1.68
N TYR A 157 -6.11 -5.74 -1.34
CA TYR A 157 -6.48 -7.12 -1.05
C TYR A 157 -7.54 -7.21 0.06
N ILE A 158 -7.28 -6.59 1.21
CA ILE A 158 -8.21 -6.58 2.36
C ILE A 158 -9.54 -5.90 1.98
N THR A 159 -9.47 -4.83 1.19
CA THR A 159 -10.68 -4.12 0.71
C THR A 159 -11.59 -5.03 -0.10
N VAL A 160 -11.02 -5.95 -0.88
CA VAL A 160 -11.77 -6.97 -1.62
C VAL A 160 -12.27 -8.07 -0.70
N VAL A 161 -11.38 -8.74 0.03
CA VAL A 161 -11.73 -9.98 0.74
C VAL A 161 -12.43 -9.77 2.09
N ALA A 162 -12.37 -8.56 2.65
CA ALA A 162 -12.92 -8.21 3.96
C ALA A 162 -13.52 -6.77 3.99
N GLY A 163 -14.07 -6.31 2.86
CA GLY A 163 -14.46 -4.92 2.62
C GLY A 163 -15.61 -4.35 3.46
N ARG A 164 -16.26 -5.12 4.34
CA ARG A 164 -17.49 -4.70 5.06
C ARG A 164 -17.31 -3.43 5.89
N LYS A 165 -16.23 -3.35 6.68
CA LYS A 165 -15.89 -2.17 7.50
C LYS A 165 -14.91 -1.22 6.79
N ILE A 166 -14.46 -1.55 5.58
CA ILE A 166 -13.53 -0.69 4.82
C ILE A 166 -14.34 0.40 4.13
N SER A 167 -14.11 1.65 4.55
CA SER A 167 -14.78 2.81 3.96
C SER A 167 -14.06 3.33 2.72
N ARG A 168 -12.73 3.28 2.74
CA ARG A 168 -11.88 3.68 1.61
C ARG A 168 -10.51 3.02 1.68
N CYS A 169 -9.92 2.83 0.51
CA CYS A 169 -8.53 2.39 0.35
C CYS A 169 -7.82 3.34 -0.63
N VAL A 170 -6.83 4.08 -0.15
CA VAL A 170 -6.06 5.02 -0.98
C VAL A 170 -4.62 4.53 -1.03
N THR A 171 -4.14 4.23 -2.22
CA THR A 171 -2.84 3.58 -2.42
C THR A 171 -1.94 4.36 -3.35
N PHE A 172 -0.64 4.19 -3.17
CA PHE A 172 0.38 4.99 -3.84
C PHE A 172 1.38 4.07 -4.54
N ASN A 173 1.46 4.17 -5.88
CA ASN A 173 2.34 3.34 -6.70
C ASN A 173 2.20 1.82 -6.42
N SER A 174 0.98 1.36 -6.17
CA SER A 174 0.68 -0.04 -5.84
C SER A 174 0.69 -0.93 -7.06
N GLN A 175 1.27 -2.12 -6.95
CA GLN A 175 1.14 -3.17 -7.97
C GLN A 175 -0.26 -3.80 -7.97
N GLY A 176 -0.67 -4.34 -9.13
CA GLY A 176 -1.92 -5.08 -9.32
C GLY A 176 -1.87 -6.55 -8.89
N PHE A 177 -2.78 -7.36 -9.44
CA PHE A 177 -3.04 -8.75 -9.05
C PHE A 177 -2.98 -9.72 -10.22
N SER A 178 -2.75 -11.01 -9.93
CA SER A 178 -2.78 -12.08 -10.94
C SER A 178 -4.18 -12.29 -11.52
N ALA A 179 -4.25 -12.87 -12.72
CA ALA A 179 -5.51 -13.33 -13.30
C ALA A 179 -6.22 -14.43 -12.47
N GLU A 180 -5.51 -15.11 -11.56
CA GLU A 180 -6.13 -16.06 -10.62
C GLU A 180 -6.93 -15.32 -9.55
N PHE A 181 -6.33 -14.30 -8.96
CA PHE A 181 -7.00 -13.44 -7.98
C PHE A 181 -8.25 -12.79 -8.59
N ILE A 182 -8.11 -12.20 -9.78
CA ILE A 182 -9.25 -11.58 -10.48
C ILE A 182 -10.40 -12.57 -10.68
N ARG A 183 -10.10 -13.83 -11.03
CA ARG A 183 -11.13 -14.85 -11.23
C ARG A 183 -11.78 -15.27 -9.92
N LYS A 184 -10.99 -15.54 -8.89
CA LYS A 184 -11.51 -16.05 -7.61
C LYS A 184 -12.39 -15.02 -6.91
N TYR A 185 -11.99 -13.74 -6.96
CA TYR A 185 -12.66 -12.66 -6.22
C TYR A 185 -13.45 -11.70 -7.12
N ALA A 186 -13.90 -12.14 -8.29
CA ALA A 186 -14.59 -11.27 -9.26
C ALA A 186 -15.80 -10.55 -8.64
N THR A 187 -16.61 -11.26 -7.86
CA THR A 187 -17.80 -10.72 -7.19
C THR A 187 -17.42 -9.69 -6.13
N GLU A 188 -16.42 -9.99 -5.31
CA GLU A 188 -15.93 -9.14 -4.23
C GLU A 188 -15.23 -7.89 -4.78
N ILE A 189 -14.53 -8.00 -5.91
CA ILE A 189 -13.96 -6.86 -6.62
C ILE A 189 -15.09 -5.93 -7.09
N ILE A 190 -16.11 -6.46 -7.76
CA ILE A 190 -17.26 -5.65 -8.21
C ILE A 190 -17.92 -4.91 -7.04
N ALA A 191 -18.06 -5.59 -5.90
CA ALA A 191 -18.71 -5.05 -4.71
C ALA A 191 -17.87 -4.00 -3.93
N ASN A 192 -16.56 -3.92 -4.16
CA ASN A 192 -15.67 -3.09 -3.32
C ASN A 192 -14.67 -2.22 -4.09
N GLN A 193 -14.54 -2.35 -5.42
CA GLN A 193 -13.55 -1.60 -6.21
C GLN A 193 -13.75 -0.08 -6.15
N ASP A 194 -14.99 0.38 -5.98
CA ASP A 194 -15.35 1.80 -5.86
C ASP A 194 -14.75 2.45 -4.60
N LYS A 195 -14.45 1.66 -3.58
CA LYS A 195 -13.74 2.10 -2.37
C LYS A 195 -12.24 2.33 -2.60
N ILE A 196 -11.69 1.86 -3.73
CA ILE A 196 -10.25 1.84 -4.00
C ILE A 196 -9.87 2.97 -4.97
N ILE A 197 -9.00 3.86 -4.50
CA ILE A 197 -8.36 4.92 -5.28
C ILE A 197 -6.85 4.64 -5.36
N ALA A 198 -6.33 4.45 -6.56
CA ALA A 198 -4.90 4.26 -6.81
C ALA A 198 -4.28 5.52 -7.40
N TYR A 199 -3.35 6.13 -6.67
CA TYR A 199 -2.46 7.17 -7.18
C TYR A 199 -1.23 6.53 -7.80
N GLU A 200 -0.94 6.94 -9.03
CA GLU A 200 0.07 6.32 -9.88
C GLU A 200 0.96 7.41 -10.48
N SER A 201 2.26 7.34 -10.24
CA SER A 201 3.21 8.17 -10.98
C SER A 201 3.23 7.74 -12.44
N ALA A 202 3.20 8.71 -13.36
CA ALA A 202 3.19 8.47 -14.80
C ALA A 202 4.40 7.68 -15.32
N TRP A 203 5.50 7.68 -14.55
CA TRP A 203 6.80 7.10 -14.91
C TRP A 203 7.29 6.05 -13.91
N ASP A 204 6.40 5.43 -13.14
CA ASP A 204 6.72 4.32 -12.23
C ASP A 204 6.37 2.95 -12.86
N VAL A 205 7.34 2.04 -12.85
CA VAL A 205 7.21 0.69 -13.43
C VAL A 205 6.48 -0.30 -12.53
N VAL A 206 6.33 0.00 -11.23
CA VAL A 206 5.67 -0.91 -10.29
C VAL A 206 4.16 -0.79 -10.39
N ASN A 207 3.62 0.44 -10.46
CA ASN A 207 2.18 0.67 -10.51
C ASN A 207 1.49 0.19 -11.80
N ILE A 208 2.28 -0.21 -12.80
CA ILE A 208 1.79 -0.75 -14.07
C ILE A 208 1.81 -2.28 -14.11
N LEU A 209 2.33 -2.94 -13.06
CA LEU A 209 2.41 -4.40 -13.02
C LEU A 209 1.04 -5.01 -12.76
N LEU A 210 0.71 -6.03 -13.55
CA LEU A 210 -0.44 -6.93 -13.35
C LEU A 210 -1.80 -6.22 -13.50
N ASN A 211 -2.88 -6.87 -13.03
CA ASN A 211 -4.24 -6.40 -13.21
C ASN A 211 -4.62 -5.43 -12.08
N SER A 212 -4.95 -4.18 -12.42
CA SER A 212 -5.51 -3.24 -11.44
C SER A 212 -6.95 -3.63 -11.09
N ILE A 213 -7.32 -3.46 -9.82
CA ILE A 213 -8.68 -3.65 -9.31
C ILE A 213 -9.27 -2.36 -8.74
N ALA A 214 -8.56 -1.23 -8.90
CA ALA A 214 -8.99 0.05 -8.37
C ALA A 214 -10.14 0.62 -9.22
N GLY A 215 -11.25 1.00 -8.58
CA GLY A 215 -12.36 1.65 -9.25
C GLY A 215 -12.02 3.05 -9.76
N LYS A 216 -11.03 3.73 -9.13
CA LYS A 216 -10.47 4.98 -9.62
C LYS A 216 -8.95 4.93 -9.65
N ARG A 217 -8.38 5.32 -10.79
CA ARG A 217 -6.93 5.44 -11.01
C ARG A 217 -6.61 6.89 -11.36
N ILE A 218 -5.71 7.50 -10.60
CA ILE A 218 -5.30 8.89 -10.76
C ILE A 218 -3.82 8.89 -11.12
N VAL A 219 -3.53 9.21 -12.37
CA VAL A 219 -2.16 9.35 -12.84
C VAL A 219 -1.70 10.78 -12.58
N VAL A 220 -0.58 10.92 -11.89
CA VAL A 220 0.06 12.20 -11.59
C VAL A 220 1.47 12.22 -12.18
N GLY A 221 2.01 13.42 -12.40
CA GLY A 221 3.33 13.58 -13.01
C GLY A 221 4.04 14.87 -12.65
N ASN A 222 4.82 15.41 -13.60
CA ASN A 222 5.81 16.50 -13.43
C ASN A 222 7.09 16.12 -12.68
N GLU A 223 7.48 14.87 -12.81
CA GLU A 223 8.66 14.27 -12.16
C GLU A 223 9.68 13.75 -13.19
N SER A 224 10.67 12.98 -12.75
CA SER A 224 11.76 12.54 -13.63
C SER A 224 11.23 11.61 -14.72
N LYS A 225 11.67 11.77 -15.97
CA LYS A 225 11.37 10.79 -17.02
C LYS A 225 12.14 9.47 -16.86
N LEU A 226 13.03 9.39 -15.85
CA LEU A 226 13.80 8.19 -15.55
C LEU A 226 12.99 7.24 -14.65
N PRO A 227 12.71 6.01 -15.09
CA PRO A 227 11.80 5.07 -14.41
C PRO A 227 12.10 4.85 -12.92
N HIS A 228 13.38 4.75 -12.56
CA HIS A 228 13.82 4.41 -11.20
C HIS A 228 13.66 5.54 -10.18
N ASN A 229 13.37 6.76 -10.64
CA ASN A 229 13.31 7.95 -9.79
C ASN A 229 11.89 8.29 -9.30
N ASN A 230 10.86 7.58 -9.78
CA ASN A 230 9.46 7.95 -9.53
C ASN A 230 8.70 6.94 -8.67
N HIS A 231 9.33 5.81 -8.33
CA HIS A 231 8.71 4.85 -7.43
C HIS A 231 8.55 5.39 -5.99
N PRO A 232 9.51 6.13 -5.40
CA PRO A 232 9.40 6.61 -4.03
C PRO A 232 8.08 7.38 -3.77
N PRO A 233 7.38 7.09 -2.66
CA PRO A 233 6.03 7.61 -2.39
C PRO A 233 5.94 9.14 -2.29
N ASN A 234 7.02 9.79 -1.83
CA ASN A 234 7.12 11.25 -1.73
C ASN A 234 7.11 11.94 -3.09
N ARG A 235 7.39 11.23 -4.18
CA ARG A 235 7.43 11.79 -5.53
C ARG A 235 6.03 12.18 -6.04
N LEU A 236 4.99 11.53 -5.51
CA LEU A 236 3.59 11.88 -5.76
C LEU A 236 3.18 13.21 -5.13
N LEU A 237 4.01 13.79 -4.25
CA LEU A 237 3.78 15.06 -3.59
C LEU A 237 4.68 16.17 -4.18
N ASP A 238 4.16 17.39 -4.18
CA ASP A 238 4.95 18.58 -4.41
C ASP A 238 5.69 19.03 -3.14
N GLN A 239 6.43 20.14 -3.22
CA GLN A 239 7.23 20.64 -2.10
C GLN A 239 6.41 21.08 -0.88
N HIS A 240 5.11 21.33 -1.05
CA HIS A 240 4.17 21.73 -0.02
C HIS A 240 3.43 20.53 0.59
N GLY A 241 3.70 19.32 0.11
CA GLY A 241 3.03 18.10 0.56
C GLY A 241 1.69 17.86 -0.14
N GLU A 242 1.37 18.58 -1.22
CA GLU A 242 0.15 18.38 -1.98
C GLU A 242 0.34 17.36 -3.09
N ILE A 243 -0.72 16.60 -3.41
CA ILE A 243 -0.66 15.64 -4.53
C ILE A 243 -0.39 16.41 -5.83
N ARG A 244 0.59 15.95 -6.61
CA ARG A 244 0.97 16.57 -7.89
C ARG A 244 -0.19 16.60 -8.89
N ASN A 245 -0.03 17.49 -9.87
CA ASN A 245 -0.99 17.62 -10.97
C ASN A 245 -1.16 16.33 -11.76
N LEU A 246 -2.37 16.19 -12.31
CA LEU A 246 -2.73 15.09 -13.21
C LEU A 246 -1.79 15.05 -14.41
N ASP A 247 -1.45 13.84 -14.82
CA ASP A 247 -0.67 13.56 -16.03
C ASP A 247 -1.27 12.34 -16.75
N MET A 248 -0.72 12.00 -17.92
CA MET A 248 -1.08 10.82 -18.68
C MET A 248 0.03 9.79 -18.65
N ARG A 249 -0.37 8.52 -18.52
CA ARG A 249 0.56 7.40 -18.61
C ARG A 249 1.18 7.35 -20.00
N HIS A 250 2.51 7.25 -20.05
CA HIS A 250 3.21 7.13 -21.33
C HIS A 250 2.77 5.86 -22.09
N PRO A 251 2.56 5.91 -23.43
CA PRO A 251 2.08 4.75 -24.19
C PRO A 251 2.94 3.49 -24.04
N PHE A 252 4.26 3.64 -23.90
CA PHE A 252 5.17 2.53 -23.60
C PHE A 252 4.80 1.80 -22.30
N TYR A 253 4.45 2.54 -21.24
CA TYR A 253 4.05 1.99 -19.93
C TYR A 253 2.67 1.32 -20.01
N ALA A 254 1.76 1.86 -20.82
CA ALA A 254 0.50 1.18 -21.12
C ALA A 254 0.72 -0.14 -21.87
N GLY A 255 1.64 -0.16 -22.84
CA GLY A 255 2.05 -1.39 -23.54
C GLY A 255 2.67 -2.42 -22.60
N PHE A 256 3.56 -1.99 -21.70
CA PHE A 256 4.16 -2.86 -20.69
C PHE A 256 3.13 -3.40 -19.71
N GLN A 257 2.17 -2.58 -19.26
CA GLN A 257 1.05 -3.06 -18.44
C GLN A 257 0.28 -4.17 -19.14
N ASN A 258 -0.13 -3.95 -20.39
CA ASN A 258 -0.86 -4.95 -21.17
C ASN A 258 -0.07 -6.25 -21.32
N PHE A 259 1.24 -6.15 -21.50
CA PHE A 259 2.12 -7.31 -21.53
C PHE A 259 2.08 -8.08 -20.21
N THR A 260 2.26 -7.42 -19.06
CA THR A 260 2.22 -8.11 -17.76
C THR A 260 0.85 -8.74 -17.48
N VAL A 261 -0.24 -8.05 -17.81
CA VAL A 261 -1.61 -8.59 -17.72
C VAL A 261 -1.76 -9.86 -18.54
N THR A 262 -1.31 -9.82 -19.80
CA THR A 262 -1.37 -10.97 -20.73
C THR A 262 -0.60 -12.18 -20.20
N LEU A 263 0.59 -11.96 -19.62
CA LEU A 263 1.38 -13.03 -18.99
C LEU A 263 0.60 -13.74 -17.87
N THR A 264 -0.06 -12.98 -16.99
CA THR A 264 -0.87 -13.58 -15.91
C THR A 264 -2.02 -14.42 -16.46
N GLN A 265 -2.65 -13.98 -17.56
CA GLN A 265 -3.75 -14.69 -18.19
C GLN A 265 -3.28 -16.00 -18.85
N ILE A 266 -2.15 -15.97 -19.55
CA ILE A 266 -1.54 -17.17 -20.16
C ILE A 266 -1.20 -18.20 -19.08
N ALA A 267 -0.52 -17.77 -18.02
CA ALA A 267 -0.15 -18.65 -16.92
C ALA A 267 -1.38 -19.29 -16.27
N SER A 268 -2.43 -18.49 -16.05
CA SER A 268 -3.65 -18.98 -15.44
C SER A 268 -4.45 -19.94 -16.33
N LYS A 269 -4.45 -19.74 -17.66
CA LYS A 269 -5.04 -20.70 -18.60
C LYS A 269 -4.28 -22.02 -18.61
N ALA A 270 -2.95 -21.97 -18.60
CA ALA A 270 -2.11 -23.16 -18.56
C ALA A 270 -2.39 -24.01 -17.31
N LYS A 271 -2.50 -23.39 -16.13
CA LYS A 271 -2.80 -24.10 -14.88
C LYS A 271 -4.18 -24.78 -14.91
N GLN A 272 -5.21 -24.09 -15.40
CA GLN A 272 -6.54 -24.67 -15.56
C GLN A 272 -6.53 -25.89 -16.49
N GLN A 273 -5.76 -25.85 -17.57
CA GLN A 273 -5.65 -26.98 -18.50
C GLN A 273 -4.97 -28.19 -17.83
N LEU A 274 -3.93 -27.94 -17.02
CA LEU A 274 -3.25 -28.98 -16.25
C LEU A 274 -4.16 -29.62 -15.20
N GLU A 275 -4.97 -28.82 -14.49
CA GLU A 275 -5.94 -29.32 -13.51
C GLU A 275 -7.01 -30.19 -14.17
N LYS A 276 -7.59 -29.73 -15.29
CA LYS A 276 -8.56 -30.52 -16.08
C LYS A 276 -7.99 -31.87 -16.53
N THR A 277 -6.74 -31.87 -17.00
CA THR A 277 -6.05 -33.09 -17.46
C THR A 277 -5.71 -34.05 -16.32
N ARG A 278 -5.53 -33.54 -15.09
CA ARG A 278 -5.33 -34.37 -13.89
C ARG A 278 -6.63 -35.00 -13.41
N THR A 279 -7.74 -34.27 -13.48
CA THR A 279 -9.06 -34.79 -13.09
C THR A 279 -9.62 -35.83 -14.05
N THR A 280 -9.25 -35.79 -15.34
CA THR A 280 -9.67 -36.81 -16.33
C THR A 280 -8.82 -38.08 -16.32
N LYS A 281 -7.71 -38.11 -15.58
CA LYS A 281 -6.82 -39.27 -15.41
C LYS A 281 -7.02 -40.02 -14.08
N LYS A 282 -7.96 -39.56 -13.24
CA LYS A 282 -8.42 -40.25 -12.03
C LYS A 282 -9.79 -40.84 -12.28
#